data_AF-A0A9P6N1L9-F1
#
_entry.id   AF-A0A9P6N1L9-F1
#
_cell.length_a   1.000
_cell.length_b   1.000
_cell.length_c   1.000
_cell.angle_alpha   90.00
_cell.angle_beta   90.00
_cell.angle_gamma   90.00
#
_symmetry.space_group_name_H-M   'P 1'
#
loop_
_entity.id
_entity.type
_entity.pdbx_description
1 polymer ?
#
loop_
_entity_poly.entity_id
_entity_poly.type
_entity_poly.pdbx_seq_one_letter_code
_entity_poly.pdbx_strand_id
1 'polypeptide(L)'
;MYMNIHKDNGYSEFNQLTIIMRFSAAAIIGAFSVALFAPSVLACEHECQVNVSRAFADKYELLSNGYFTLLNGKVEDSLFYGIQPDILTETEKQTAIKTVTDSVIAAQTAWANTIFPTVFDTIFKDEPKFKGDCNHPHRVNQPPRGVNWTMPDCHNMDYICGNPPSICHFMPMIKTRIVKKLIGQLQARVDGDDSDVYVNNIGPALQAVVTAQPKLQPFVATLHGNLNQILETIKGSLVDFADEAQWKPVWDYEIKILLLTFP
;
A
#
# COMPACT_ATOMS: atom_id res chain seq x y z
N MET A 1 26.89 -39.65 -12.55
CA MET A 1 25.83 -40.58 -12.11
C MET A 1 24.62 -40.30 -12.98
N TYR A 2 24.44 -41.13 -14.00
CA TYR A 2 23.36 -41.03 -14.99
C TYR A 2 22.12 -41.74 -14.45
N MET A 3 20.96 -41.10 -14.47
CA MET A 3 19.67 -41.81 -14.45
C MET A 3 18.73 -41.20 -15.50
N ASN A 4 18.67 -41.90 -16.63
CA ASN A 4 17.55 -41.95 -17.56
C ASN A 4 16.46 -42.83 -16.94
N ILE A 5 15.19 -42.38 -16.88
CA ILE A 5 14.03 -43.29 -16.86
C ILE A 5 12.86 -42.66 -17.65
N HIS A 6 12.58 -43.32 -18.77
CA HIS A 6 11.31 -43.66 -19.44
C HIS A 6 10.11 -42.69 -19.54
N LYS A 7 9.74 -42.51 -20.82
CA LYS A 7 8.40 -42.27 -21.39
C LYS A 7 7.36 -43.25 -20.86
N ASP A 8 6.12 -42.78 -20.74
CA ASP A 8 4.94 -43.54 -21.18
C ASP A 8 3.86 -42.63 -21.78
N ASN A 9 3.42 -43.02 -22.97
CA ASN A 9 2.30 -42.47 -23.72
C ASN A 9 1.01 -43.20 -23.30
N GLY A 10 -0.05 -42.46 -23.00
CA GLY A 10 -1.38 -43.03 -22.78
C GLY A 10 -2.46 -42.17 -23.44
N TYR A 11 -2.85 -42.54 -24.65
CA TYR A 11 -4.07 -42.08 -25.31
C TYR A 11 -5.28 -42.72 -24.64
N SER A 12 -6.31 -41.93 -24.32
CA SER A 12 -7.66 -42.43 -24.04
C SER A 12 -8.65 -41.59 -24.85
N GLU A 13 -9.20 -42.25 -25.86
CA GLU A 13 -10.38 -41.83 -26.62
C GLU A 13 -11.59 -41.78 -25.69
N PHE A 14 -12.28 -40.63 -25.64
CA PHE A 14 -13.60 -40.52 -25.05
C PHE A 14 -14.64 -40.38 -26.15
N ASN A 15 -15.51 -41.39 -26.21
CA ASN A 15 -16.67 -41.48 -27.10
C ASN A 15 -17.62 -40.30 -26.91
N GLN A 16 -17.97 -39.64 -28.03
CA GLN A 16 -19.09 -38.72 -28.12
C GLN A 16 -20.41 -39.51 -28.06
N LEU A 17 -21.21 -39.29 -27.02
CA LEU A 17 -22.60 -39.73 -26.97
C LEU A 17 -23.51 -38.57 -27.37
N THR A 18 -23.97 -38.59 -28.62
CA THR A 18 -24.94 -37.64 -29.16
C THR A 18 -26.33 -38.00 -28.63
N ILE A 19 -26.80 -37.30 -27.60
CA ILE A 19 -28.19 -37.37 -27.14
C ILE A 19 -29.01 -36.34 -27.94
N ILE A 20 -29.85 -36.84 -28.86
CA ILE A 20 -30.88 -36.06 -29.54
C ILE A 20 -32.09 -35.96 -28.61
N MET A 21 -32.19 -34.87 -27.84
CA MET A 21 -33.42 -34.51 -27.13
C MET A 21 -34.35 -33.74 -28.09
N ARG A 22 -35.43 -34.39 -28.50
CA ARG A 22 -36.59 -33.73 -29.14
C ARG A 22 -37.43 -33.09 -28.05
N PHE A 23 -37.35 -31.77 -27.91
CA PHE A 23 -38.29 -31.02 -27.09
C PHE A 23 -39.43 -30.47 -27.95
N SER A 24 -40.64 -30.88 -27.59
CA SER A 24 -41.90 -30.41 -28.16
C SER A 24 -42.11 -28.93 -27.85
N ALA A 25 -42.31 -28.13 -28.89
CA ALA A 25 -42.69 -26.74 -28.81
C ALA A 25 -44.19 -26.61 -28.46
N ALA A 26 -44.55 -26.61 -27.18
CA ALA A 26 -45.87 -26.20 -26.70
C ALA A 26 -45.87 -25.96 -25.19
N ALA A 27 -45.54 -24.74 -24.77
CA ALA A 27 -46.01 -24.06 -23.54
C ALA A 27 -45.09 -22.84 -23.25
N ILE A 28 -45.06 -21.89 -24.18
CA ILE A 28 -44.54 -20.55 -23.94
C ILE A 28 -45.79 -19.70 -23.72
N ILE A 29 -45.97 -19.16 -22.52
CA ILE A 29 -46.72 -17.95 -22.13
C ILE A 29 -47.10 -18.11 -20.65
N GLY A 30 -46.58 -17.22 -19.79
CA GLY A 30 -47.17 -16.98 -18.48
C GLY A 30 -46.26 -17.10 -17.24
N ALA A 31 -45.02 -16.59 -17.27
CA ALA A 31 -44.28 -16.23 -16.04
C ALA A 31 -43.04 -15.34 -16.35
N PHE A 32 -43.22 -14.21 -17.03
CA PHE A 32 -42.16 -13.21 -17.19
C PHE A 32 -42.70 -11.83 -16.82
N SER A 33 -42.78 -11.55 -15.52
CA SER A 33 -43.01 -10.24 -14.90
C SER A 33 -43.17 -10.58 -13.41
N VAL A 34 -42.16 -10.49 -12.55
CA VAL A 34 -41.69 -9.26 -11.89
C VAL A 34 -40.33 -9.62 -11.25
N ALA A 35 -39.20 -9.28 -11.88
CA ALA A 35 -37.87 -9.42 -11.26
C ALA A 35 -36.84 -8.41 -11.82
N LEU A 36 -37.28 -7.28 -12.39
CA LEU A 36 -36.40 -6.34 -13.10
C LEU A 36 -36.16 -5.00 -12.37
N PHE A 37 -36.56 -4.88 -11.10
CA PHE A 37 -36.29 -3.68 -10.30
C PHE A 37 -35.82 -4.00 -8.88
N ALA A 38 -34.98 -5.03 -8.71
CA ALA A 38 -34.13 -5.03 -7.54
C ALA A 38 -33.07 -3.93 -7.77
N PRO A 39 -32.99 -2.88 -6.92
CA PRO A 39 -31.85 -1.98 -6.96
C PRO A 39 -30.64 -2.82 -6.62
N SER A 40 -29.89 -3.25 -7.63
CA SER A 40 -28.62 -3.94 -7.44
C SER A 40 -27.73 -2.94 -6.71
N VAL A 41 -27.56 -3.07 -5.39
CA VAL A 41 -26.49 -2.35 -4.68
C VAL A 41 -25.18 -2.90 -5.22
N LEU A 42 -24.69 -2.27 -6.29
CA LEU A 42 -23.51 -2.73 -7.00
C LEU A 42 -22.31 -2.56 -6.06
N ALA A 43 -21.43 -3.57 -6.06
CA ALA A 43 -20.12 -3.42 -5.46
C ALA A 43 -19.41 -2.21 -6.09
N CYS A 44 -18.52 -1.56 -5.31
CA CYS A 44 -17.67 -0.49 -5.79
C CYS A 44 -16.93 -0.95 -7.07
N GLU A 45 -17.24 -0.30 -8.20
CA GLU A 45 -16.57 -0.55 -9.48
C GLU A 45 -15.10 -0.14 -9.40
N HIS A 46 -14.30 -0.52 -10.40
CA HIS A 46 -12.85 -0.30 -10.35
C HIS A 46 -12.47 1.17 -10.10
N GLU A 47 -13.14 2.12 -10.74
CA GLU A 47 -12.89 3.55 -10.51
C GLU A 47 -13.19 3.96 -9.06
N CYS A 48 -14.31 3.50 -8.51
CA CYS A 48 -14.62 3.67 -7.09
C CYS A 48 -13.51 3.06 -6.21
N GLN A 49 -13.02 1.84 -6.52
CA GLN A 49 -11.98 1.17 -5.71
C GLN A 49 -10.68 1.98 -5.70
N VAL A 50 -10.31 2.54 -6.86
CA VAL A 50 -9.14 3.43 -6.99
C VAL A 50 -9.32 4.68 -6.12
N ASN A 51 -10.46 5.37 -6.21
CA ASN A 51 -10.69 6.61 -5.47
C ASN A 51 -10.80 6.38 -3.96
N VAL A 52 -11.46 5.30 -3.54
CA VAL A 52 -11.47 4.83 -2.16
C VAL A 52 -10.04 4.62 -1.67
N SER A 53 -9.21 3.88 -2.42
CA SER A 53 -7.84 3.59 -2.00
C SER A 53 -6.98 4.84 -1.91
N ARG A 54 -7.15 5.80 -2.84
CA ARG A 54 -6.45 7.09 -2.80
C ARG A 54 -6.78 7.90 -1.54
N ALA A 55 -8.05 7.93 -1.14
CA ALA A 55 -8.48 8.63 0.07
C ALA A 55 -7.67 8.22 1.31
N PHE A 56 -7.36 6.93 1.44
CA PHE A 56 -6.49 6.41 2.49
C PHE A 56 -5.01 6.68 2.19
N ALA A 57 -4.54 6.35 0.98
CA ALA A 57 -3.14 6.42 0.58
C ALA A 57 -2.55 7.82 0.79
N ASP A 58 -3.29 8.87 0.41
CA ASP A 58 -2.86 10.26 0.55
C ASP A 58 -2.53 10.62 2.01
N LYS A 59 -3.29 10.09 2.98
CA LYS A 59 -3.03 10.35 4.41
C LYS A 59 -1.81 9.60 4.92
N TYR A 60 -1.62 8.36 4.47
CA TYR A 60 -0.42 7.59 4.83
C TYR A 60 0.85 8.15 4.17
N GLU A 61 0.73 8.74 2.97
CA GLU A 61 1.84 9.44 2.32
C GLU A 61 2.30 10.62 3.19
N LEU A 62 1.37 11.46 3.65
CA LEU A 62 1.67 12.58 4.55
C LEU A 62 2.41 12.14 5.82
N LEU A 63 2.00 11.02 6.42
CA LEU A 63 2.68 10.45 7.59
C LEU A 63 4.08 9.95 7.25
N SER A 64 4.21 9.17 6.17
CA SER A 64 5.48 8.62 5.76
C SER A 64 6.51 9.70 5.39
N ASN A 65 6.07 10.82 4.83
CA ASN A 65 6.92 11.97 4.53
C ASN A 65 7.64 12.50 5.78
N GLY A 66 6.98 12.48 6.95
CA GLY A 66 7.59 12.88 8.21
C GLY A 66 8.82 12.04 8.59
N TYR A 67 8.81 10.75 8.27
CA TYR A 67 9.94 9.84 8.52
C TYR A 67 11.13 10.12 7.60
N PHE A 68 10.88 10.41 6.32
CA PHE A 68 11.94 10.79 5.39
C PHE A 68 12.51 12.18 5.71
N THR A 69 11.68 13.11 6.19
CA THR A 69 12.15 14.39 6.73
C THR A 69 13.04 14.19 7.96
N LEU A 70 12.64 13.32 8.90
CA LEU A 70 13.46 12.99 10.06
C LEU A 70 14.78 12.33 9.67
N LEU A 71 14.74 11.38 8.73
CA LEU A 71 15.93 10.71 8.19
C LEU A 71 16.91 11.72 7.58
N ASN A 72 16.41 12.65 6.75
CA ASN A 72 17.23 13.73 6.19
C ASN A 72 17.88 14.59 7.28
N GLY A 73 17.12 15.07 8.26
CA GLY A 73 17.67 15.86 9.36
C GLY A 73 18.75 15.09 10.14
N LYS A 74 18.55 13.78 10.36
CA LYS A 74 19.56 12.94 11.01
C LYS A 74 20.82 12.74 10.18
N VAL A 75 20.70 12.62 8.86
CA VAL A 75 21.85 12.59 7.93
C VAL A 75 22.62 13.90 8.02
N GLU A 76 21.93 15.04 7.96
CA GLU A 76 22.56 16.37 8.07
C GLU A 76 23.33 16.54 9.39
N ASP A 77 22.72 16.12 10.50
CA ASP A 77 23.30 16.27 11.85
C ASP A 77 24.44 15.30 12.14
N SER A 78 24.34 14.06 11.67
CA SER A 78 25.11 12.93 12.23
C SER A 78 25.95 12.16 11.22
N LEU A 79 25.86 12.43 9.91
CA LEU A 79 26.66 11.69 8.91
C LEU A 79 28.16 11.74 9.21
N PHE A 80 28.67 12.90 9.63
CA PHE A 80 30.09 13.12 9.93
C PHE A 80 30.42 13.02 11.42
N TYR A 81 29.53 12.45 12.24
CA TYR A 81 29.81 12.28 13.67
C TYR A 81 31.08 11.42 13.89
N GLY A 82 31.96 11.89 14.77
CA GLY A 82 33.24 11.24 15.06
C GLY A 82 34.34 11.43 14.00
N ILE A 83 34.09 12.19 12.93
CA ILE A 83 35.10 12.58 11.93
C ILE A 83 35.67 13.95 12.30
N GLN A 84 36.98 14.12 12.15
CA GLN A 84 37.65 15.38 12.44
C GLN A 84 37.10 16.51 11.56
N PRO A 85 36.76 17.69 12.14
CA PRO A 85 36.01 18.73 11.43
C PRO A 85 36.78 19.44 10.31
N ASP A 86 38.10 19.34 10.30
CA ASP A 86 39.02 19.97 9.34
C ASP A 86 39.35 19.06 8.14
N ILE A 87 38.86 17.82 8.11
CA ILE A 87 39.09 16.87 7.00
C ILE A 87 38.46 17.38 5.71
N LEU A 88 37.28 17.98 5.80
CA LEU A 88 36.58 18.60 4.68
C LEU A 88 36.42 20.09 4.95
N THR A 89 36.52 20.88 3.89
CA THR A 89 35.97 22.25 3.91
C THR A 89 34.45 22.19 4.07
N GLU A 90 33.86 23.28 4.57
CA GLU A 90 32.40 23.35 4.75
C GLU A 90 31.65 23.09 3.42
N THR A 91 32.17 23.60 2.30
CA THR A 91 31.57 23.34 0.97
C THR A 91 31.63 21.87 0.58
N GLU A 92 32.75 21.18 0.80
CA GLU A 92 32.88 19.73 0.53
C GLU A 92 31.92 18.93 1.41
N LYS A 93 31.82 19.29 2.70
CA LYS A 93 30.90 18.66 3.65
C LYS A 93 29.43 18.83 3.23
N GLN A 94 29.00 20.05 2.91
CA GLN A 94 27.63 20.32 2.45
C GLN A 94 27.32 19.60 1.13
N THR A 95 28.28 19.51 0.22
CA THR A 95 28.12 18.75 -1.04
C THR A 95 27.91 17.26 -0.76
N ALA A 96 28.68 16.70 0.19
CA ALA A 96 28.54 15.31 0.59
C ALA A 96 27.20 15.03 1.29
N ILE A 97 26.80 15.88 2.25
CA ILE A 97 25.49 15.80 2.91
C ILE A 97 24.39 15.84 1.85
N LYS A 98 24.43 16.83 0.95
CA LYS A 98 23.43 17.01 -0.10
C LYS A 98 23.29 15.75 -0.97
N THR A 99 24.41 15.13 -1.33
CA THR A 99 24.41 13.91 -2.16
C THR A 99 23.66 12.78 -1.47
N VAL A 100 23.85 12.61 -0.16
CA VAL A 100 23.15 11.58 0.61
C VAL A 100 21.68 11.97 0.82
N THR A 101 21.36 13.21 1.16
CA THR A 101 19.96 13.66 1.35
C THR A 101 19.15 13.60 0.05
N ASP A 102 19.76 13.90 -1.11
CA ASP A 102 19.12 13.74 -2.41
C ASP A 102 18.75 12.26 -2.66
N SER A 103 19.58 11.32 -2.22
CA SER A 103 19.28 9.88 -2.30
C SER A 103 18.14 9.45 -1.36
N VAL A 104 18.01 10.08 -0.19
CA VAL A 104 16.88 9.87 0.72
C VAL A 104 15.58 10.39 0.08
N ILE A 105 15.62 11.54 -0.61
CA ILE A 105 14.47 12.06 -1.38
C ILE A 105 14.08 11.11 -2.52
N ALA A 106 15.06 10.50 -3.19
CA ALA A 106 14.79 9.47 -4.20
C ALA A 106 14.12 8.24 -3.58
N ALA A 107 14.60 7.78 -2.42
CA ALA A 107 13.98 6.68 -1.67
C ALA A 107 12.55 7.02 -1.21
N GLN A 108 12.31 8.26 -0.76
CA GLN A 108 10.98 8.77 -0.42
C GLN A 108 10.03 8.71 -1.62
N THR A 109 10.50 9.16 -2.79
CA THR A 109 9.71 9.13 -4.03
C THR A 109 9.39 7.70 -4.45
N ALA A 110 10.36 6.79 -4.36
CA ALA A 110 10.16 5.38 -4.63
C ALA A 110 9.17 4.74 -3.65
N TRP A 111 9.21 5.13 -2.37
CA TRP A 111 8.27 4.68 -1.36
C TRP A 111 6.83 5.17 -1.63
N ALA A 112 6.64 6.45 -1.95
CA ALA A 112 5.32 7.02 -2.24
C ALA A 112 4.56 6.21 -3.33
N ASN A 113 5.28 5.75 -4.35
CA ASN A 113 4.72 4.92 -5.43
C ASN A 113 4.20 3.55 -4.96
N THR A 114 4.56 3.08 -3.76
CA THR A 114 4.13 1.78 -3.21
C THR A 114 2.94 1.87 -2.24
N ILE A 115 2.64 3.06 -1.72
CA ILE A 115 1.58 3.26 -0.74
C ILE A 115 0.23 2.93 -1.36
N PHE A 116 -0.10 3.53 -2.50
CA PHE A 116 -1.39 3.31 -3.17
C PHE A 116 -1.63 1.82 -3.52
N PRO A 117 -0.71 1.10 -4.20
CA PRO A 117 -0.89 -0.32 -4.48
C PRO A 117 -1.10 -1.15 -3.21
N THR A 118 -0.35 -0.85 -2.14
CA THR A 118 -0.46 -1.55 -0.86
C THR A 118 -1.83 -1.32 -0.23
N VAL A 119 -2.31 -0.07 -0.20
CA VAL A 119 -3.65 0.27 0.31
C VAL A 119 -4.74 -0.41 -0.50
N PHE A 120 -4.66 -0.33 -1.83
CA PHE A 120 -5.62 -0.97 -2.73
C PHE A 120 -5.71 -2.47 -2.48
N ASP A 121 -4.56 -3.14 -2.43
CA ASP A 121 -4.50 -4.58 -2.21
C ASP A 121 -5.01 -4.95 -0.81
N THR A 122 -4.71 -4.12 0.19
CA THR A 122 -5.20 -4.34 1.56
C THR A 122 -6.71 -4.30 1.66
N ILE A 123 -7.37 -3.35 0.97
CA ILE A 123 -8.83 -3.22 1.02
C ILE A 123 -9.50 -4.29 0.14
N PHE A 124 -9.01 -4.47 -1.08
CA PHE A 124 -9.76 -5.17 -2.14
C PHE A 124 -9.23 -6.56 -2.49
N LYS A 125 -8.00 -6.92 -2.12
CA LYS A 125 -7.40 -8.23 -2.48
C LYS A 125 -7.14 -9.12 -1.27
N ASP A 126 -6.73 -8.55 -0.15
CA ASP A 126 -6.48 -9.30 1.08
C ASP A 126 -7.77 -9.65 1.82
N GLU A 127 -7.76 -10.74 2.57
CA GLU A 127 -8.92 -11.14 3.38
C GLU A 127 -9.03 -10.36 4.71
N PRO A 128 -10.24 -9.98 5.16
CA PRO A 128 -11.50 -10.07 4.40
C PRO A 128 -11.52 -9.07 3.24
N LYS A 129 -11.92 -9.53 2.04
CA LYS A 129 -12.00 -8.68 0.85
C LYS A 129 -13.25 -7.82 0.88
N PHE A 130 -13.09 -6.51 0.70
CA PHE A 130 -14.22 -5.59 0.48
C PHE A 130 -14.66 -5.66 -0.99
N LYS A 131 -15.25 -6.81 -1.37
CA LYS A 131 -15.74 -7.09 -2.72
C LYS A 131 -17.09 -7.79 -2.68
N GLY A 132 -17.80 -7.73 -3.80
CA GLY A 132 -19.04 -8.48 -3.98
C GLY A 132 -20.29 -7.74 -3.56
N ASP A 133 -21.42 -8.40 -3.83
CA ASP A 133 -22.77 -7.89 -3.68
C ASP A 133 -23.09 -7.53 -2.21
N CYS A 134 -23.76 -6.39 -2.03
CA CYS A 134 -24.21 -5.87 -0.74
C CYS A 134 -25.73 -6.04 -0.52
N ASN A 135 -26.37 -6.99 -1.21
CA ASN A 135 -27.81 -7.25 -1.04
C ASN A 135 -28.11 -8.41 -0.07
N HIS A 136 -27.08 -9.11 0.44
CA HIS A 136 -27.28 -10.33 1.25
C HIS A 136 -26.31 -10.40 2.46
N PRO A 137 -26.69 -9.89 3.65
CA PRO A 137 -28.01 -9.34 3.97
C PRO A 137 -28.15 -7.88 3.55
N HIS A 138 -29.32 -7.51 3.03
CA HIS A 138 -29.61 -6.11 2.67
C HIS A 138 -29.62 -5.21 3.91
N ARG A 139 -29.04 -4.02 3.80
CA ARG A 139 -28.96 -3.02 4.89
C ARG A 139 -29.30 -1.61 4.43
N VAL A 140 -28.73 -1.20 3.32
CA VAL A 140 -28.84 0.16 2.77
C VAL A 140 -29.21 0.10 1.31
N ASN A 141 -30.05 1.04 0.86
CA ASN A 141 -30.41 1.16 -0.54
C ASN A 141 -29.36 2.00 -1.26
N GLN A 142 -28.91 1.56 -2.45
CA GLN A 142 -28.03 2.38 -3.26
C GLN A 142 -28.76 3.68 -3.63
N PRO A 143 -28.13 4.85 -3.39
CA PRO A 143 -28.74 6.12 -3.74
C PRO A 143 -28.89 6.22 -5.27
N PRO A 144 -29.84 7.04 -5.76
CA PRO A 144 -29.92 7.35 -7.18
C PRO A 144 -28.59 7.89 -7.71
N ARG A 145 -28.33 7.69 -9.01
CA ARG A 145 -27.14 8.24 -9.66
C ARG A 145 -27.02 9.74 -9.41
N GLY A 146 -25.84 10.19 -8.99
CA GLY A 146 -25.58 11.59 -8.66
C GLY A 146 -25.99 12.01 -7.24
N VAL A 147 -26.51 11.08 -6.43
CA VAL A 147 -26.81 11.29 -5.01
C VAL A 147 -25.75 10.54 -4.19
N ASN A 148 -25.14 11.24 -3.24
CA ASN A 148 -24.14 10.67 -2.34
C ASN A 148 -24.78 9.73 -1.32
N TRP A 149 -23.99 8.76 -0.84
CA TRP A 149 -24.29 8.05 0.39
C TRP A 149 -24.28 9.00 1.58
N THR A 150 -24.88 8.56 2.68
CA THR A 150 -24.99 9.34 3.91
C THR A 150 -24.22 8.68 5.05
N MET A 151 -23.87 9.46 6.08
CA MET A 151 -23.26 8.89 7.30
C MET A 151 -24.16 7.85 7.98
N PRO A 152 -25.50 8.01 8.03
CA PRO A 152 -26.40 6.93 8.41
C PRO A 152 -26.19 5.63 7.63
N ASP A 153 -25.98 5.68 6.31
CA ASP A 153 -25.72 4.47 5.52
C ASP A 153 -24.45 3.75 6.00
N CYS A 154 -23.38 4.51 6.27
CA CYS A 154 -22.16 3.98 6.87
C CYS A 154 -22.40 3.34 8.25
N HIS A 155 -23.21 3.96 9.10
CA HIS A 155 -23.50 3.43 10.43
C HIS A 155 -24.40 2.18 10.41
N ASN A 156 -25.27 2.05 9.40
CA ASN A 156 -26.21 0.94 9.27
C ASN A 156 -25.59 -0.34 8.69
N MET A 157 -24.36 -0.28 8.19
CA MET A 157 -23.64 -1.48 7.77
C MET A 157 -23.17 -2.27 8.98
N ASP A 158 -23.18 -3.60 8.86
CA ASP A 158 -22.74 -4.53 9.90
C ASP A 158 -22.05 -5.78 9.32
N TYR A 159 -21.81 -5.81 8.00
CA TYR A 159 -21.12 -6.90 7.31
C TYR A 159 -20.24 -6.37 6.18
N ILE A 160 -19.19 -7.14 5.86
CA ILE A 160 -18.18 -6.75 4.87
C ILE A 160 -18.70 -7.06 3.47
N CYS A 161 -18.82 -6.01 2.66
CA CYS A 161 -19.06 -6.09 1.24
C CYS A 161 -18.33 -4.95 0.49
N GLY A 162 -18.49 -4.89 -0.82
CA GLY A 162 -17.74 -3.98 -1.67
C GLY A 162 -18.25 -2.54 -1.77
N ASN A 163 -19.33 -2.13 -1.12
CA ASN A 163 -19.84 -0.75 -1.27
C ASN A 163 -19.11 0.25 -0.33
N PRO A 164 -19.15 1.56 -0.64
CA PRO A 164 -18.50 2.57 0.20
C PRO A 164 -19.03 2.67 1.65
N PRO A 165 -20.33 2.50 1.94
CA PRO A 165 -20.82 2.41 3.32
C PRO A 165 -20.16 1.30 4.15
N SER A 166 -19.96 0.10 3.59
CA SER A 166 -19.26 -1.01 4.27
C SER A 166 -17.83 -0.61 4.61
N ILE A 167 -17.11 -0.05 3.63
CA ILE A 167 -15.72 0.39 3.82
C ILE A 167 -15.65 1.51 4.87
N CYS A 168 -16.60 2.44 4.86
CA CYS A 168 -16.71 3.49 5.87
C CYS A 168 -16.96 2.93 7.28
N HIS A 169 -17.84 1.92 7.41
CA HIS A 169 -18.15 1.27 8.67
C HIS A 169 -16.93 0.55 9.25
N PHE A 170 -16.28 -0.29 8.45
CA PHE A 170 -15.13 -1.10 8.84
C PHE A 170 -13.80 -0.35 8.71
N MET A 171 -13.83 0.98 8.57
CA MET A 171 -12.64 1.80 8.45
C MET A 171 -11.60 1.56 9.56
N PRO A 172 -11.96 1.40 10.85
CA PRO A 172 -10.97 1.06 11.88
C PRO A 172 -10.20 -0.23 11.58
N MET A 173 -10.90 -1.29 11.14
CA MET A 173 -10.27 -2.56 10.75
C MET A 173 -9.35 -2.39 9.53
N ILE A 174 -9.83 -1.67 8.51
CA ILE A 174 -9.07 -1.39 7.30
C ILE A 174 -7.79 -0.63 7.63
N LYS A 175 -7.88 0.43 8.46
CA LYS A 175 -6.72 1.21 8.89
C LYS A 175 -5.66 0.35 9.56
N THR A 176 -6.06 -0.46 10.55
CA THR A 176 -5.13 -1.38 11.24
C THR A 176 -4.41 -2.32 10.26
N ARG A 177 -5.13 -2.86 9.26
CA ARG A 177 -4.53 -3.74 8.24
C ARG A 177 -3.54 -3.00 7.35
N ILE A 178 -3.91 -1.79 6.89
CA ILE A 178 -3.03 -0.95 6.06
C ILE A 178 -1.76 -0.61 6.84
N VAL A 179 -1.91 -0.08 8.06
CA VAL A 179 -0.80 0.30 8.95
C VAL A 179 0.16 -0.87 9.15
N LYS A 180 -0.36 -2.04 9.50
CA LYS A 180 0.47 -3.25 9.68
C LYS A 180 1.28 -3.58 8.42
N LYS A 181 0.68 -3.50 7.24
CA LYS A 181 1.37 -3.79 5.97
C LYS A 181 2.43 -2.72 5.64
N LEU A 182 2.08 -1.45 5.76
CA LEU A 182 3.00 -0.35 5.49
C LEU A 182 4.20 -0.36 6.45
N ILE A 183 3.98 -0.62 7.74
CA ILE A 183 5.07 -0.80 8.72
C ILE A 183 5.97 -1.97 8.30
N GLY A 184 5.40 -3.13 7.98
CA GLY A 184 6.20 -4.28 7.56
C GLY A 184 7.04 -4.01 6.31
N GLN A 185 6.49 -3.26 5.34
CA GLN A 185 7.23 -2.84 4.14
C GLN A 185 8.30 -1.79 4.45
N LEU A 186 8.00 -0.80 5.30
CA LEU A 186 8.98 0.22 5.73
C LEU A 186 10.12 -0.40 6.53
N GLN A 187 9.82 -1.31 7.46
CA GLN A 187 10.83 -2.02 8.26
C GLN A 187 11.76 -2.84 7.37
N ALA A 188 11.21 -3.64 6.44
CA ALA A 188 12.02 -4.38 5.47
C ALA A 188 12.89 -3.44 4.59
N ARG A 189 12.44 -2.21 4.39
CA ARG A 189 13.17 -1.17 3.65
C ARG A 189 14.21 -0.42 4.45
N VAL A 190 14.21 -0.48 5.79
CA VAL A 190 15.19 0.20 6.67
C VAL A 190 16.02 -0.75 7.52
N ASP A 191 15.91 -2.06 7.32
CA ASP A 191 16.70 -3.11 8.00
C ASP A 191 18.18 -3.10 7.58
N GLY A 192 18.95 -2.13 8.09
CA GLY A 192 20.42 -2.08 8.01
C GLY A 192 21.03 -2.14 6.61
N ASP A 193 22.24 -2.71 6.52
CA ASP A 193 23.06 -2.79 5.31
C ASP A 193 22.40 -3.60 4.16
N ASP A 194 21.40 -4.44 4.47
CA ASP A 194 20.65 -5.26 3.51
C ASP A 194 19.32 -4.64 3.08
N SER A 195 19.00 -3.45 3.59
CA SER A 195 17.72 -2.81 3.34
C SER A 195 17.62 -2.21 1.93
N ASP A 196 16.44 -2.25 1.32
CA ASP A 196 16.20 -1.66 0.00
C ASP A 196 16.57 -0.16 -0.06
N VAL A 197 16.27 0.60 1.01
CA VAL A 197 16.64 2.03 1.06
C VAL A 197 18.14 2.19 1.10
N TYR A 198 18.84 1.39 1.91
CA TYR A 198 20.28 1.49 2.00
C TYR A 198 20.97 0.97 0.72
N VAL A 199 20.70 -0.26 0.31
CA VAL A 199 21.33 -0.92 -0.83
C VAL A 199 21.10 -0.16 -2.13
N ASN A 200 19.86 0.31 -2.38
CA ASN A 200 19.50 0.88 -3.67
C ASN A 200 19.57 2.41 -3.71
N ASN A 201 19.70 3.10 -2.57
CA ASN A 201 19.71 4.57 -2.56
C ASN A 201 20.89 5.13 -1.74
N ILE A 202 20.89 4.94 -0.42
CA ILE A 202 21.82 5.63 0.49
C ILE A 202 23.25 5.12 0.36
N GLY A 203 23.46 3.81 0.31
CA GLY A 203 24.76 3.16 0.18
C GLY A 203 25.50 3.57 -1.10
N PRO A 204 24.88 3.50 -2.29
CA PRO A 204 25.46 4.01 -3.53
C PRO A 204 25.82 5.50 -3.46
N ALA A 205 24.98 6.32 -2.83
CA ALA A 205 25.25 7.74 -2.66
C ALA A 205 26.45 7.98 -1.72
N LEU A 206 26.55 7.24 -0.62
CA LEU A 206 27.71 7.29 0.26
C LEU A 206 28.99 6.87 -0.48
N GLN A 207 28.92 5.79 -1.27
CA GLN A 207 30.05 5.35 -2.07
C GLN A 207 30.49 6.41 -3.09
N ALA A 208 29.54 7.12 -3.70
CA ALA A 208 29.83 8.24 -4.59
C ALA A 208 30.55 9.38 -3.85
N VAL A 209 30.09 9.74 -2.64
CA VAL A 209 30.75 10.73 -1.77
C VAL A 209 32.19 10.33 -1.45
N VAL A 210 32.40 9.09 -1.00
CA VAL A 210 33.72 8.54 -0.63
C VAL A 210 34.67 8.50 -1.83
N THR A 211 34.15 8.20 -3.02
CA THR A 211 34.91 8.18 -4.26
C THR A 211 35.31 9.60 -4.69
N ALA A 212 34.39 10.55 -4.58
CA ALA A 212 34.62 11.96 -4.91
C ALA A 212 35.53 12.67 -3.89
N GLN A 213 35.61 12.16 -2.65
CA GLN A 213 36.37 12.75 -1.55
C GLN A 213 37.37 11.74 -0.98
N PRO A 214 38.56 11.58 -1.59
CA PRO A 214 39.57 10.62 -1.12
C PRO A 214 39.99 10.80 0.35
N LYS A 215 39.87 12.03 0.89
CA LYS A 215 40.13 12.34 2.31
C LYS A 215 39.21 11.55 3.27
N LEU A 216 38.05 11.09 2.80
CA LEU A 216 37.10 10.29 3.58
C LEU A 216 37.40 8.79 3.58
N GLN A 217 38.34 8.30 2.76
CA GLN A 217 38.68 6.86 2.68
C GLN A 217 39.01 6.23 4.04
N PRO A 218 39.77 6.87 4.93
CA PRO A 218 40.04 6.31 6.27
C PRO A 218 38.80 6.23 7.17
N PHE A 219 37.72 6.93 6.83
CA PHE A 219 36.52 7.10 7.65
C PHE A 219 35.30 6.34 7.09
N VAL A 220 35.46 5.53 6.04
CA VAL A 220 34.36 4.80 5.39
C VAL A 220 33.56 3.98 6.40
N ALA A 221 34.24 3.20 7.24
CA ALA A 221 33.57 2.40 8.27
C ALA A 221 32.77 3.27 9.27
N THR A 222 33.29 4.44 9.65
CA THR A 222 32.59 5.40 10.51
C THR A 222 31.35 5.96 9.82
N LEU A 223 31.44 6.34 8.54
CA LEU A 223 30.32 6.86 7.76
C LEU A 223 29.18 5.82 7.64
N HIS A 224 29.51 4.57 7.30
CA HIS A 224 28.55 3.47 7.26
C HIS A 224 27.93 3.23 8.65
N GLY A 225 28.75 3.22 9.71
CA GLY A 225 28.26 3.09 11.09
C GLY A 225 27.29 4.19 11.51
N ASN A 226 27.57 5.44 11.14
CA ASN A 226 26.67 6.58 11.39
C ASN A 226 25.34 6.40 10.65
N LEU A 227 25.37 6.02 9.37
CA LEU A 227 24.14 5.77 8.61
C LEU A 227 23.31 4.62 9.17
N ASN A 228 23.95 3.52 9.57
CA ASN A 228 23.26 2.40 10.21
C ASN A 228 22.60 2.82 11.52
N GLN A 229 23.29 3.61 12.35
CA GLN A 229 22.71 4.15 13.59
C GLN A 229 21.53 5.08 13.31
N ILE A 230 21.61 5.90 12.27
CA ILE A 230 20.50 6.76 11.83
C ILE A 230 19.31 5.90 11.40
N LEU A 231 19.52 4.88 10.56
CA LEU A 231 18.46 3.99 10.08
C LEU A 231 17.79 3.21 11.23
N GLU A 232 18.57 2.70 12.18
CA GLU A 232 18.02 2.04 13.37
C GLU A 232 17.18 3.00 14.23
N THR A 233 17.57 4.27 14.30
CA THR A 233 16.76 5.31 14.98
C THR A 233 15.43 5.51 14.27
N ILE A 234 15.43 5.58 12.93
CA ILE A 234 14.19 5.69 12.14
C ILE A 234 13.32 4.45 12.31
N LYS A 235 13.92 3.25 12.25
CA LYS A 235 13.23 1.98 12.48
C LYS A 235 12.54 1.94 13.84
N GLY A 236 13.21 2.41 14.89
CA GLY A 236 12.61 2.53 16.22
C GLY A 236 11.36 3.42 16.23
N SER A 237 11.39 4.53 15.48
CA SER A 237 10.24 5.45 15.38
C SER A 237 9.05 4.91 14.56
N LEU A 238 9.24 3.84 13.78
CA LEU A 238 8.14 3.22 13.01
C LEU A 238 7.15 2.46 13.89
N VAL A 239 7.51 2.16 15.15
CA VAL A 239 6.58 1.53 16.11
C VAL A 239 5.33 2.39 16.33
N ASP A 240 5.49 3.71 16.23
CA ASP A 240 4.42 4.69 16.43
C ASP A 240 3.76 5.11 15.10
N PHE A 241 4.05 4.42 13.98
CA PHE A 241 3.54 4.81 12.66
C PHE A 241 2.01 4.77 12.61
N ALA A 242 1.42 5.93 12.33
CA ALA A 242 -0.03 6.12 12.26
C ALA A 242 -0.77 5.72 13.55
N ASP A 243 -0.11 5.85 14.70
CA ASP A 243 -0.76 5.76 16.01
C ASP A 243 -1.76 6.93 16.22
N GLU A 244 -2.44 6.94 17.36
CA GLU A 244 -3.42 8.00 17.68
C GLU A 244 -2.78 9.39 17.84
N ALA A 245 -1.48 9.48 18.13
CA ALA A 245 -0.78 10.75 18.27
C ALA A 245 -0.42 11.37 16.91
N GLN A 246 -0.09 10.52 15.93
CA GLN A 246 0.25 10.94 14.57
C GLN A 246 -0.98 11.09 13.67
N TRP A 247 -1.96 10.21 13.83
CA TRP A 247 -3.16 10.21 13.00
C TRP A 247 -4.13 11.31 13.43
N LYS A 248 -4.38 12.28 12.55
CA LYS A 248 -5.31 13.38 12.87
C LYS A 248 -6.76 12.88 12.83
N PRO A 249 -7.57 13.09 13.89
CA PRO A 249 -8.98 12.67 13.89
C PRO A 249 -9.80 13.24 12.73
N VAL A 250 -9.46 14.43 12.24
CA VAL A 250 -10.11 15.05 11.07
C VAL A 250 -9.95 14.23 9.79
N TRP A 251 -8.86 13.47 9.64
CA TRP A 251 -8.63 12.63 8.47
C TRP A 251 -9.62 11.48 8.39
N ASP A 252 -10.04 10.92 9.52
CA ASP A 252 -11.09 9.90 9.55
C ASP A 252 -12.40 10.45 9.00
N TYR A 253 -12.74 11.68 9.37
CA TYR A 253 -13.94 12.35 8.87
C TYR A 253 -13.81 12.67 7.37
N GLU A 254 -12.69 13.23 6.93
CA GLU A 254 -12.43 13.54 5.52
C GLU A 254 -12.51 12.29 4.63
N ILE A 255 -11.89 11.18 5.06
CA ILE A 255 -11.97 9.90 4.35
C ILE A 255 -13.43 9.46 4.28
N LYS A 256 -14.15 9.41 5.40
CA LYS A 256 -15.56 8.97 5.41
C LYS A 256 -16.43 9.81 4.48
N ILE A 257 -16.32 11.14 4.53
CA ILE A 257 -17.07 12.02 3.63
C ILE A 257 -16.74 11.72 2.17
N LEU A 258 -15.46 11.58 1.83
CA LEU A 258 -15.04 11.26 0.46
C LEU A 258 -15.55 9.89 0.00
N LEU A 259 -15.44 8.84 0.83
CA LEU A 259 -15.97 7.51 0.53
C LEU A 259 -17.46 7.57 0.16
N LEU A 260 -18.24 8.34 0.91
CA LEU A 260 -19.68 8.45 0.73
C LEU A 260 -20.07 9.25 -0.53
N THR A 261 -19.13 9.92 -1.21
CA THR A 261 -19.38 10.55 -2.52
C THR A 261 -19.31 9.58 -3.69
N PHE A 262 -18.80 8.35 -3.48
CA PHE A 262 -18.67 7.37 -4.55
C PHE A 262 -19.95 6.52 -4.63
N PRO A 263 -20.74 6.60 -5.72
CA PRO A 263 -22.01 5.89 -5.84
C PRO A 263 -21.86 4.37 -6.00
#